data_AF-A0A417IIE7-F1
#
_entry.id   AF-A0A417IIE7-F1
#
_cell.length_a   1.000
_cell.length_b   1.000
_cell.length_c   1.000
_cell.angle_alpha   90.00
_cell.angle_beta   90.00
_cell.angle_gamma   90.00
#
_symmetry.space_group_name_H-M   'P 1'
#
loop_
_entity.id
_entity.type
_entity.pdbx_description
1 polymer ?
#
loop_
_entity_poly.entity_id
_entity_poly.type
_entity_poly.pdbx_seq_one_letter_code
_entity_poly.pdbx_strand_id
1 'polypeptide(L)'
;MGFESYRQGTFTRRLADLPDQPNMQAAELKTYFDSSPEELRQALNRLCDALGEFSAAAKLGYTASAGVPAQTVQDAIENVQKQVRDASVGKLPSGCVDGDKLAQDVRNRLTAIEHAAESETNARTAADSAMQTDMNTVKTTLTVKTACNFGTYTGDGTEKRTITLGYHPKAVLVFRDGCYTGYSSAIYGGLASEDVPLMYGDSVGLGVTDDGFQVLNSRNCALNLNGYKYSFAVFA
;
A
#
# COMPACT_ATOMS: atom_id res chain seq x y z
N MET A 1 43.89 47.62 2.61
CA MET A 1 45.06 47.73 3.51
C MET A 1 44.54 47.57 4.93
N GLY A 2 45.08 46.63 5.70
CA GLY A 2 44.64 46.38 7.08
C GLY A 2 45.14 47.45 8.07
N PHE A 3 44.96 47.21 9.37
CA PHE A 3 45.40 48.13 10.43
C PHE A 3 46.93 48.17 10.67
N GLU A 4 47.72 47.49 9.85
CA GLU A 4 49.17 47.41 10.00
C GLU A 4 49.88 48.77 9.97
N SER A 5 49.33 49.75 9.25
CA SER A 5 49.86 51.13 9.23
C SER A 5 49.70 51.89 10.54
N TYR A 6 48.84 51.42 11.45
CA TYR A 6 48.61 52.02 12.77
C TYR A 6 49.45 51.36 13.87
N ARG A 7 50.18 50.30 13.54
CA ARG A 7 51.11 49.65 14.47
C ARG A 7 52.19 50.66 14.85
N GLN A 8 52.44 50.83 16.15
CA GLN A 8 53.56 51.65 16.63
C GLN A 8 54.87 51.11 16.01
N GLY A 9 55.59 52.00 15.31
CA GLY A 9 56.91 51.71 14.78
C GLY A 9 58.01 51.91 15.83
N THR A 10 59.26 51.89 15.37
CA THR A 10 60.42 52.25 16.21
C THR A 10 60.28 53.68 16.72
N PHE A 11 60.51 53.88 18.03
CA PHE A 11 60.51 55.22 18.63
C PHE A 11 61.57 56.12 18.01
N THR A 12 61.20 57.38 17.76
CA THR A 12 62.11 58.37 17.15
C THR A 12 63.27 58.73 18.09
N ARG A 13 63.03 58.65 19.40
CA ARG A 13 63.96 59.04 20.47
C ARG A 13 64.01 57.94 21.53
N ARG A 14 64.97 57.02 21.40
CA ARG A 14 65.14 55.93 22.36
C ARG A 14 66.08 56.36 23.47
N LEU A 15 65.70 56.11 24.72
CA LEU A 15 66.56 56.40 25.87
C LEU A 15 67.91 55.67 25.82
N ALA A 16 67.96 54.50 25.18
CA ALA A 16 69.20 53.74 24.98
C ALA A 16 70.19 54.42 24.01
N ASP A 17 69.73 55.38 23.19
CA ASP A 17 70.59 56.13 22.27
C ASP A 17 71.14 57.42 22.92
N LEU A 18 70.77 57.71 24.17
CA LEU A 18 71.30 58.85 24.91
C LEU A 18 72.68 58.49 25.51
N PRO A 19 73.69 59.36 25.41
CA PRO A 19 74.94 59.18 26.15
C PRO A 19 74.70 59.28 27.67
N ASP A 20 75.53 58.60 28.46
CA ASP A 20 75.42 58.56 29.94
C ASP A 20 75.44 59.97 30.59
N GLN A 21 76.14 60.93 29.97
CA GLN A 21 76.12 62.34 30.34
C GLN A 21 75.69 63.21 29.15
N PRO A 22 74.39 63.41 28.95
CA PRO A 22 73.87 64.18 27.83
C PRO A 22 74.11 65.68 28.03
N ASN A 23 74.76 66.33 27.06
CA ASN A 23 75.00 67.77 27.06
C ASN A 23 73.76 68.52 26.53
N MET A 24 72.68 68.54 27.31
CA MET A 24 71.42 69.22 27.00
C MET A 24 70.78 69.84 28.24
N GLN A 25 69.90 70.81 28.06
CA GLN A 25 69.20 71.44 29.18
C GLN A 25 68.15 70.51 29.79
N ALA A 26 67.82 70.70 31.07
CA ALA A 26 66.84 69.87 31.79
C ALA A 26 65.47 69.81 31.09
N ALA A 27 65.03 70.91 30.48
CA ALA A 27 63.79 70.96 29.72
C ALA A 27 63.85 70.08 28.45
N GLU A 28 64.98 70.11 27.73
CA GLU A 28 65.19 69.31 26.52
C GLU A 28 65.27 67.82 26.84
N LEU A 29 65.92 67.46 27.96
CA LEU A 29 65.96 66.09 28.46
C LEU A 29 64.56 65.60 28.81
N LYS A 30 63.75 66.41 29.50
CA LYS A 30 62.35 66.06 29.79
C LYS A 30 61.54 65.84 28.51
N THR A 31 61.65 66.72 27.53
CA THR A 31 61.00 66.53 26.22
C THR A 31 61.47 65.25 25.52
N TYR A 32 62.74 64.88 25.68
CA TYR A 32 63.25 63.61 25.16
C TYR A 32 62.60 62.42 25.87
N PHE A 33 62.55 62.40 27.20
CA PHE A 33 61.93 61.32 27.97
C PHE A 33 60.42 61.18 27.70
N ASP A 34 59.71 62.30 27.53
CA ASP A 34 58.26 62.29 27.27
C ASP A 34 57.91 61.88 25.83
N SER A 35 58.86 61.87 24.90
CA SER A 35 58.60 61.66 23.47
C SER A 35 58.06 60.26 23.13
N SER A 36 58.63 59.19 23.71
CA SER A 36 58.18 57.81 23.43
C SER A 36 56.76 57.53 23.94
N PRO A 37 56.39 57.90 25.18
CA PRO A 37 55.00 57.80 25.64
C PRO A 37 54.02 58.61 24.79
N GLU A 38 54.42 59.80 24.33
CA GLU A 38 53.58 60.66 23.50
C GLU A 38 53.38 60.07 22.10
N GLU A 39 54.41 59.48 21.50
CA GLU A 39 54.30 58.72 20.24
C GLU A 39 53.33 57.55 20.38
N LEU A 40 53.42 56.77 21.47
CA LEU A 40 52.47 55.68 21.76
C LEU A 40 51.03 56.17 21.87
N ARG A 41 50.81 57.26 22.61
CA ARG A 41 49.49 57.86 22.79
C ARG A 41 48.89 58.27 21.45
N GLN A 42 49.70 58.92 20.59
CA GLN A 42 49.25 59.33 19.26
C GLN A 42 48.95 58.14 18.35
N ALA A 43 49.78 57.10 18.35
CA ALA A 43 49.54 55.89 17.56
C ALA A 43 48.28 55.15 18.01
N LEU A 44 48.07 55.00 19.31
CA LEU A 44 46.87 54.38 19.87
C LEU A 44 45.61 55.17 19.52
N ASN A 45 45.63 56.50 19.67
CA ASN A 45 44.47 57.33 19.31
C ASN A 45 44.14 57.23 17.83
N ARG A 46 45.15 57.24 16.95
CA ARG A 46 44.95 57.03 15.51
C ARG A 46 44.33 55.65 15.20
N LEU A 47 44.73 54.61 15.93
CA LEU A 47 44.12 53.28 15.79
C LEU A 47 42.65 53.29 16.26
N CYS A 48 42.34 53.90 17.40
CA CYS A 48 40.98 54.04 17.90
C CYS A 48 40.08 54.79 16.90
N ASP A 49 40.56 55.90 16.35
CA ASP A 49 39.84 56.66 15.33
C ASP A 49 39.58 55.80 14.09
N ALA A 50 40.57 55.05 13.63
CA ALA A 50 40.45 54.17 12.48
C ALA A 50 39.51 52.98 12.70
N LEU A 51 39.43 52.46 13.93
CA LEU A 51 38.48 51.41 14.32
C LEU A 51 37.05 51.95 14.44
N GLY A 52 36.88 53.25 14.71
CA GLY A 52 35.59 53.93 14.76
C GLY A 52 34.99 54.27 13.39
N GLU A 53 35.76 54.19 12.30
CA GLU A 53 35.27 54.45 10.95
C GLU A 53 34.28 53.37 10.47
N PHE A 54 33.29 53.76 9.66
CA PHE A 54 32.40 52.80 8.96
C PHE A 54 33.17 51.81 8.06
N SER A 55 34.36 52.18 7.61
CA SER A 55 35.23 51.32 6.77
C SER A 55 36.02 50.29 7.57
N ALA A 56 35.99 50.34 8.91
CA ALA A 56 36.82 49.51 9.78
C ALA A 56 36.58 48.01 9.56
N ALA A 57 35.33 47.58 9.39
CA ALA A 57 34.97 46.19 9.19
C ALA A 57 35.64 45.57 7.94
N ALA A 58 35.88 46.36 6.90
CA ALA A 58 36.58 45.92 5.68
C ALA A 58 38.10 45.82 5.88
N LYS A 59 38.63 46.39 6.96
CA LYS A 59 40.05 46.36 7.34
C LYS A 59 40.33 45.33 8.46
N LEU A 60 39.29 44.85 9.16
CA LEU A 60 39.38 43.82 10.18
C LEU A 60 39.43 42.44 9.53
N GLY A 61 40.45 41.66 9.86
CA GLY A 61 40.60 40.28 9.39
C GLY A 61 39.51 39.35 9.94
N TYR A 62 39.13 38.36 9.15
CA TYR A 62 38.21 37.29 9.51
C TYR A 62 38.83 35.94 9.13
N THR A 63 38.75 34.96 10.03
CA THR A 63 39.18 33.59 9.74
C THR A 63 38.05 32.85 9.04
N ALA A 64 38.27 32.47 7.78
CA ALA A 64 37.28 31.74 6.99
C ALA A 64 36.79 30.46 7.69
N SER A 65 35.49 30.18 7.54
CA SER A 65 34.86 28.93 7.98
C SER A 65 34.22 28.20 6.80
N ALA A 66 33.85 26.93 6.97
CA ALA A 66 33.20 26.15 5.92
C ALA A 66 31.89 26.80 5.40
N GLY A 67 31.18 27.51 6.27
CA GLY A 67 29.93 28.19 5.93
C GLY A 67 30.10 29.63 5.46
N VAL A 68 31.25 30.28 5.72
CA VAL A 68 31.48 31.70 5.40
C VAL A 68 32.92 31.85 4.85
N PRO A 69 33.11 31.71 3.53
CA PRO A 69 34.42 31.81 2.89
C PRO A 69 34.79 33.28 2.65
N ALA A 70 35.13 34.00 3.72
CA ALA A 70 35.48 35.43 3.71
C ALA A 70 36.86 35.68 4.35
N GLN A 71 37.45 36.85 4.08
CA GLN A 71 38.76 37.26 4.64
C GLN A 71 38.67 38.48 5.55
N THR A 72 37.60 39.26 5.44
CA THR A 72 37.34 40.43 6.30
C THR A 72 36.00 40.29 7.01
N VAL A 73 35.82 41.03 8.11
CA VAL A 73 34.54 41.06 8.83
C VAL A 73 33.43 41.59 7.93
N GLN A 74 33.70 42.60 7.10
CA GLN A 74 32.74 43.12 6.12
C GLN A 74 32.30 42.04 5.12
N ASP A 75 33.25 41.36 4.48
CA ASP A 75 32.94 40.31 3.50
C ASP A 75 32.15 39.17 4.13
N ALA A 76 32.46 38.82 5.39
CA ALA A 76 31.75 37.79 6.13
C ALA A 76 30.28 38.19 6.38
N ILE A 77 30.04 39.43 6.79
CA ILE A 77 28.69 39.96 7.01
C ILE A 77 27.90 39.97 5.70
N GLU A 78 28.49 40.48 4.61
CA GLU A 78 27.84 40.51 3.30
C GLU A 78 27.54 39.11 2.76
N ASN A 79 28.44 38.15 3.00
CA ASN A 79 28.23 36.75 2.65
C ASN A 79 27.04 36.15 3.43
N VAL A 80 26.97 36.35 4.74
CA VAL A 80 25.84 35.88 5.57
C VAL A 80 24.53 36.57 5.15
N GLN A 81 24.53 37.88 4.91
CA GLN A 81 23.35 38.60 4.43
C GLN A 81 22.88 38.06 3.07
N LYS A 82 23.80 37.73 2.16
CA LYS A 82 23.47 37.08 0.90
C LYS A 82 22.85 35.70 1.11
N GLN A 83 23.43 34.87 1.98
CA GLN A 83 22.86 33.55 2.30
C GLN A 83 21.43 33.66 2.88
N VAL A 84 21.18 34.61 3.78
CA VAL A 84 19.84 34.86 4.35
C VAL A 84 18.86 35.32 3.27
N ARG A 85 19.27 36.24 2.38
CA ARG A 85 18.44 36.66 1.25
C ARG A 85 18.13 35.50 0.30
N ASP A 86 19.14 34.73 -0.09
CA ASP A 86 18.99 33.57 -0.97
C ASP A 86 18.04 32.53 -0.35
N ALA A 87 18.15 32.29 0.96
CA ALA A 87 17.20 31.46 1.70
C ALA A 87 15.77 32.02 1.69
N SER A 88 15.61 33.35 1.85
CA SER A 88 14.28 34.00 1.82
C SER A 88 13.59 33.96 0.45
N VAL A 89 14.35 33.84 -0.65
CA VAL A 89 13.82 33.78 -2.04
C VAL A 89 13.81 32.36 -2.60
N GLY A 90 13.95 31.33 -1.77
CA GLY A 90 13.85 29.93 -2.19
C GLY A 90 15.09 29.37 -2.89
N LYS A 91 16.19 30.14 -2.98
CA LYS A 91 17.51 29.62 -3.36
C LYS A 91 18.17 28.99 -2.14
N LEU A 92 17.52 27.98 -1.58
CA LEU A 92 18.09 27.19 -0.50
C LEU A 92 19.29 26.39 -1.07
N PRO A 93 20.40 26.26 -0.31
CA PRO A 93 21.53 25.45 -0.74
C PRO A 93 21.10 24.06 -1.22
N SER A 94 21.83 23.47 -2.17
CA SER A 94 21.46 22.20 -2.83
C SER A 94 21.18 21.02 -1.86
N GLY A 95 21.68 21.06 -0.62
CA GLY A 95 21.38 20.08 0.42
C GLY A 95 20.06 20.27 1.18
N CYS A 96 19.37 21.41 1.00
CA CYS A 96 18.09 21.69 1.67
C CYS A 96 16.91 21.12 0.88
N VAL A 97 15.81 20.82 1.58
CA VAL A 97 14.52 20.48 0.97
C VAL A 97 13.83 21.79 0.56
N ASP A 98 13.75 22.03 -0.74
CA ASP A 98 12.94 23.12 -1.32
C ASP A 98 11.54 22.62 -1.72
N GLY A 99 10.66 23.55 -2.10
CA GLY A 99 9.30 23.22 -2.50
C GLY A 99 9.22 22.32 -3.73
N ASP A 100 10.17 22.45 -4.67
CA ASP A 100 10.20 21.65 -5.89
C ASP A 100 10.57 20.19 -5.60
N LYS A 101 11.54 19.95 -4.71
CA LYS A 101 11.91 18.61 -4.25
C LYS A 101 10.78 17.95 -3.49
N LEU A 102 10.10 18.70 -2.61
CA LEU A 102 8.93 18.18 -1.90
C LEU A 102 7.81 17.84 -2.89
N ALA A 103 7.54 18.72 -3.86
CA ALA A 103 6.54 18.47 -4.88
C ALA A 103 6.90 17.27 -5.76
N GLN A 104 8.19 17.08 -6.08
CA GLN A 104 8.66 15.92 -6.83
C GLN A 104 8.52 14.62 -6.02
N ASP A 105 8.86 14.63 -4.74
CA ASP A 105 8.66 13.46 -3.86
C ASP A 105 7.18 13.09 -3.78
N VAL A 106 6.30 14.08 -3.56
CA VAL A 106 4.85 13.87 -3.54
C VAL A 106 4.35 13.30 -4.87
N ARG A 107 4.81 13.82 -6.02
CA ARG A 107 4.46 13.27 -7.34
C ARG A 107 4.91 11.82 -7.49
N ASN A 108 6.16 11.52 -7.15
CA ASN A 108 6.71 10.16 -7.23
C ASN A 108 5.89 9.18 -6.37
N ARG A 109 5.55 9.59 -5.15
CA ARG A 109 4.73 8.78 -4.24
C ARG A 109 3.31 8.60 -4.75
N LEU A 110 2.70 9.62 -5.34
CA LEU A 110 1.38 9.52 -5.94
C LEU A 110 1.36 8.52 -7.10
N THR A 111 2.33 8.61 -8.02
CA THR A 111 2.46 7.66 -9.13
C THR A 111 2.67 6.21 -8.65
N ALA A 112 3.47 6.01 -7.59
CA ALA A 112 3.64 4.68 -7.02
C ALA A 112 2.34 4.11 -6.42
N ILE A 113 1.53 4.96 -5.79
CA ILE A 113 0.22 4.59 -5.24
C ILE A 113 -0.76 4.24 -6.36
N GLU A 114 -0.79 5.03 -7.44
CA GLU A 114 -1.64 4.78 -8.62
C GLU A 114 -1.34 3.39 -9.23
N HIS A 115 -0.06 3.08 -9.46
CA HIS A 115 0.33 1.77 -9.97
C HIS A 115 -0.01 0.61 -9.02
N ALA A 116 0.15 0.81 -7.71
CA ALA A 116 -0.22 -0.21 -6.73
C ALA A 116 -1.74 -0.47 -6.74
N ALA A 117 -2.55 0.59 -6.85
CA ALA A 117 -4.00 0.49 -6.92
C ALA A 117 -4.48 -0.19 -8.21
N GLU A 118 -3.85 0.11 -9.36
CA GLU A 118 -4.12 -0.59 -10.62
C GLU A 118 -3.79 -2.08 -10.53
N SER A 119 -2.62 -2.42 -9.95
CA SER A 119 -2.21 -3.81 -9.77
C SER A 119 -3.19 -4.59 -8.88
N GLU A 120 -3.64 -3.99 -7.77
CA GLU A 120 -4.62 -4.60 -6.86
C GLU A 120 -5.97 -4.81 -7.56
N THR A 121 -6.43 -3.81 -8.33
CA THR A 121 -7.69 -3.88 -9.09
C THR A 121 -7.64 -5.02 -10.11
N ASN A 122 -6.52 -5.17 -10.81
CA ASN A 122 -6.33 -6.26 -11.77
C ASN A 122 -6.30 -7.63 -11.09
N ALA A 123 -5.58 -7.76 -9.97
CA ALA A 123 -5.51 -9.00 -9.20
C ALA A 123 -6.89 -9.42 -8.67
N ARG A 124 -7.65 -8.47 -8.14
CA ARG A 124 -9.01 -8.70 -7.64
C ARG A 124 -9.96 -9.13 -8.75
N THR A 125 -9.91 -8.45 -9.90
CA THR A 125 -10.73 -8.79 -11.08
C THR A 125 -10.42 -10.20 -11.59
N ALA A 126 -9.14 -10.60 -11.59
CA ALA A 126 -8.72 -11.95 -11.97
C ALA A 126 -9.21 -13.01 -10.97
N ALA A 127 -9.11 -12.72 -9.66
CA ALA A 127 -9.62 -13.60 -8.61
C ALA A 127 -11.14 -13.78 -8.69
N ASP A 128 -11.89 -12.70 -8.90
CA ASP A 128 -13.35 -12.75 -9.06
C ASP A 128 -13.74 -13.57 -10.30
N SER A 129 -13.02 -13.41 -11.42
CA SER A 129 -13.24 -14.19 -12.65
C SER A 129 -12.95 -15.68 -12.45
N ALA A 130 -11.90 -16.01 -11.70
CA ALA A 130 -11.56 -17.38 -11.34
C ALA A 130 -12.66 -17.99 -10.45
N MET A 131 -13.10 -17.27 -9.41
CA MET A 131 -14.16 -17.72 -8.52
C MET A 131 -15.49 -17.93 -9.25
N GLN A 132 -15.83 -17.07 -10.21
CA GLN A 132 -17.02 -17.25 -11.05
C GLN A 132 -16.94 -18.52 -11.91
N THR A 133 -15.75 -18.81 -12.46
CA THR A 133 -15.48 -20.03 -13.23
C THR A 133 -15.61 -21.28 -12.34
N ASP A 134 -15.03 -21.24 -11.15
CA ASP A 134 -15.11 -22.33 -10.18
C ASP A 134 -16.56 -22.59 -9.75
N MET A 135 -17.32 -21.53 -9.46
CA MET A 135 -18.73 -21.63 -9.11
C MET A 135 -19.56 -22.27 -10.21
N ASN A 136 -19.33 -21.89 -11.47
CA ASN A 136 -19.98 -22.50 -12.62
C ASN A 136 -19.62 -23.99 -12.75
N THR A 137 -18.35 -24.34 -12.52
CA THR A 137 -17.87 -25.73 -12.57
C THR A 137 -18.49 -26.58 -11.46
N VAL A 138 -18.57 -26.06 -10.24
CA VAL A 138 -19.21 -26.72 -9.09
C VAL A 138 -20.70 -26.93 -9.37
N LYS A 139 -21.39 -25.90 -9.89
CA LYS A 139 -22.82 -26.00 -10.24
C LYS A 139 -23.07 -27.14 -11.23
N THR A 140 -22.30 -27.20 -12.32
CA THR A 140 -22.39 -28.29 -13.31
C THR A 140 -22.07 -29.65 -12.69
N THR A 141 -21.00 -29.75 -11.90
CA THR A 141 -20.59 -31.01 -11.27
C THR A 141 -21.63 -31.54 -10.29
N LEU A 142 -22.26 -30.64 -9.52
CA LEU A 142 -23.29 -31.02 -8.55
C LEU A 142 -24.57 -31.50 -9.25
N THR A 143 -24.96 -30.86 -10.37
CA THR A 143 -26.06 -31.33 -11.21
C THR A 143 -25.82 -32.75 -11.74
N VAL A 144 -24.57 -33.10 -12.09
CA VAL A 144 -24.23 -34.47 -12.54
C VAL A 144 -24.23 -35.49 -11.38
N LYS A 145 -23.93 -35.06 -10.14
CA LYS A 145 -23.89 -35.95 -8.97
C LYS A 145 -25.26 -36.28 -8.36
N THR A 146 -26.32 -35.52 -8.64
CA THR A 146 -27.70 -35.86 -8.25
C THR A 146 -28.33 -36.90 -9.18
N ALA A 147 -27.57 -37.92 -9.59
CA ALA A 147 -27.99 -38.94 -10.56
C ALA A 147 -28.94 -40.00 -9.97
N CYS A 148 -29.20 -39.99 -8.65
CA CYS A 148 -30.14 -40.89 -8.01
C CYS A 148 -30.86 -40.19 -6.85
N ASN A 149 -32.19 -40.08 -6.92
CA ASN A 149 -33.02 -39.57 -5.82
C ASN A 149 -33.81 -40.71 -5.20
N PHE A 150 -33.89 -40.74 -3.87
CA PHE A 150 -34.62 -41.76 -3.13
C PHE A 150 -35.86 -41.15 -2.49
N GLY A 151 -36.95 -41.90 -2.51
CA GLY A 151 -38.20 -41.47 -1.89
C GLY A 151 -39.08 -42.62 -1.49
N THR A 152 -40.23 -42.29 -0.92
CA THR A 152 -41.26 -43.27 -0.60
C THR A 152 -42.62 -42.74 -0.99
N TYR A 153 -43.55 -43.62 -1.33
CA TYR A 153 -44.97 -43.31 -1.38
C TYR A 153 -45.77 -44.37 -0.63
N THR A 154 -46.90 -43.94 -0.05
CA THR A 154 -47.90 -44.87 0.47
C THR A 154 -48.91 -45.10 -0.64
N GLY A 155 -49.15 -46.36 -1.00
CA GLY A 155 -50.13 -46.69 -2.02
C GLY A 155 -51.53 -46.24 -1.60
N ASP A 156 -52.29 -45.70 -2.55
CA ASP A 156 -53.64 -45.16 -2.31
C ASP A 156 -54.76 -46.02 -2.90
N GLY A 157 -54.40 -47.12 -3.58
CA GLY A 157 -55.34 -48.06 -4.19
C GLY A 157 -55.85 -47.66 -5.57
N THR A 158 -55.57 -46.44 -6.03
CA THR A 158 -55.96 -45.98 -7.38
C THR A 158 -55.35 -46.86 -8.46
N GLU A 159 -56.13 -47.21 -9.49
CA GLU A 159 -55.68 -48.13 -10.55
C GLU A 159 -54.42 -47.61 -11.25
N LYS A 160 -54.38 -46.32 -11.63
CA LYS A 160 -53.19 -45.66 -12.17
C LYS A 160 -52.87 -44.42 -11.36
N ARG A 161 -51.63 -44.31 -10.90
CA ARG A 161 -51.16 -43.15 -10.15
C ARG A 161 -49.83 -42.66 -10.69
N THR A 162 -49.72 -41.36 -10.91
CA THR A 162 -48.44 -40.70 -11.19
C THR A 162 -47.82 -40.19 -9.90
N ILE A 163 -46.54 -40.47 -9.71
CA ILE A 163 -45.69 -39.90 -8.67
C ILE A 163 -44.86 -38.79 -9.32
N THR A 164 -45.18 -37.54 -8.99
CA THR A 164 -44.55 -36.36 -9.59
C THR A 164 -43.19 -36.04 -8.94
N LEU A 165 -42.18 -35.79 -9.77
CA LEU A 165 -40.80 -35.46 -9.38
C LEU A 165 -40.36 -34.06 -9.84
N GLY A 166 -41.05 -33.44 -10.81
CA GLY A 166 -40.65 -32.16 -11.40
C GLY A 166 -39.73 -32.29 -12.62
N TYR A 167 -39.43 -33.52 -13.06
CA TYR A 167 -38.56 -33.83 -14.20
C TYR A 167 -38.82 -35.24 -14.74
N HIS A 168 -38.38 -35.51 -15.97
CA HIS A 168 -38.41 -36.82 -16.61
C HIS A 168 -37.23 -37.70 -16.12
N PRO A 169 -37.45 -38.77 -15.34
CA PRO A 169 -36.39 -39.66 -14.90
C PRO A 169 -35.99 -40.65 -16.02
N LYS A 170 -34.70 -40.95 -16.16
CA LYS A 170 -34.19 -41.98 -17.10
C LYS A 170 -34.55 -43.40 -16.67
N ALA A 171 -34.63 -43.65 -15.37
CA ALA A 171 -35.06 -44.92 -14.81
C ALA A 171 -35.66 -44.77 -13.41
N VAL A 172 -36.51 -45.72 -13.03
CA VAL A 172 -37.12 -45.83 -11.70
C VAL A 172 -37.07 -47.27 -11.21
N LEU A 173 -36.60 -47.47 -9.99
CA LEU A 173 -36.59 -48.73 -9.27
C LEU A 173 -37.51 -48.64 -8.06
N VAL A 174 -38.50 -49.53 -7.95
CA VAL A 174 -39.50 -49.53 -6.87
C VAL A 174 -39.41 -50.83 -6.06
N PHE A 175 -39.56 -50.73 -4.74
CA PHE A 175 -39.73 -51.87 -3.83
C PHE A 175 -40.90 -51.61 -2.89
N ARG A 176 -41.77 -52.60 -2.70
CA ARG A 176 -42.76 -52.59 -1.62
C ARG A 176 -42.12 -53.04 -0.31
N ASP A 177 -42.45 -52.33 0.77
CA ASP A 177 -41.95 -52.54 2.13
C ASP A 177 -40.40 -52.64 2.20
N GLY A 178 -39.72 -51.97 1.26
CA GLY A 178 -38.26 -51.87 1.20
C GLY A 178 -37.52 -53.04 0.55
N CYS A 179 -38.19 -54.14 0.19
CA CYS A 179 -37.51 -55.31 -0.38
C CYS A 179 -38.26 -56.08 -1.47
N TYR A 180 -39.58 -55.95 -1.56
CA TYR A 180 -40.36 -56.79 -2.48
C TYR A 180 -40.46 -56.17 -3.87
N THR A 181 -39.99 -56.91 -4.88
CA THR A 181 -40.28 -56.64 -6.30
C THR A 181 -41.33 -57.59 -6.87
N GLY A 182 -41.49 -58.77 -6.29
CA GLY A 182 -42.56 -59.71 -6.64
C GLY A 182 -42.65 -60.89 -5.67
N TYR A 183 -43.75 -61.63 -5.75
CA TYR A 183 -43.97 -62.89 -5.03
C TYR A 183 -45.00 -63.73 -5.78
N SER A 184 -44.70 -65.00 -6.05
CA SER A 184 -45.55 -65.86 -6.88
C SER A 184 -45.86 -65.16 -8.22
N SER A 185 -47.13 -65.00 -8.59
CA SER A 185 -47.57 -64.32 -9.80
C SER A 185 -47.76 -62.80 -9.64
N ALA A 186 -47.44 -62.22 -8.47
CA ALA A 186 -47.64 -60.81 -8.16
C ALA A 186 -46.37 -59.96 -8.33
N ILE A 187 -46.57 -58.75 -8.85
CA ILE A 187 -45.56 -57.71 -9.06
C ILE A 187 -45.76 -56.64 -7.99
N TYR A 188 -44.73 -56.37 -7.19
CA TYR A 188 -44.74 -55.41 -6.09
C TYR A 188 -43.73 -54.27 -6.25
N GLY A 189 -42.88 -54.37 -7.26
CA GLY A 189 -41.80 -53.45 -7.53
C GLY A 189 -41.05 -53.90 -8.78
N GLY A 190 -39.92 -53.28 -9.06
CA GLY A 190 -39.09 -53.58 -10.22
C GLY A 190 -38.51 -52.31 -10.83
N LEU A 191 -37.85 -52.48 -11.97
CA LEU A 191 -37.16 -51.43 -12.69
C LEU A 191 -37.93 -51.07 -13.97
N ALA A 192 -38.05 -49.78 -14.26
CA ALA A 192 -38.49 -49.26 -15.55
C ALA A 192 -37.54 -48.15 -16.02
N SER A 193 -37.36 -47.99 -17.34
CA SER A 193 -36.58 -46.91 -17.95
C SER A 193 -37.32 -46.24 -19.11
N GLU A 194 -36.78 -45.12 -19.62
CA GLU A 194 -37.37 -44.23 -20.66
C GLU A 194 -38.04 -44.96 -21.83
N ASP A 195 -37.49 -46.08 -22.28
CA ASP A 195 -38.07 -46.88 -23.37
C ASP A 195 -38.36 -48.34 -22.99
N VAL A 196 -38.26 -48.69 -21.70
CA VAL A 196 -38.44 -50.06 -21.21
C VAL A 196 -39.34 -50.04 -19.97
N PRO A 197 -40.66 -49.92 -20.15
CA PRO A 197 -41.58 -50.01 -19.03
C PRO A 197 -41.61 -51.43 -18.47
N LEU A 198 -41.91 -51.53 -17.17
CA LEU A 198 -42.30 -52.80 -16.57
C LEU A 198 -43.73 -53.11 -17.00
N MET A 199 -43.89 -54.14 -17.84
CA MET A 199 -45.19 -54.54 -18.38
C MET A 199 -45.92 -55.53 -17.47
N TYR A 200 -47.24 -55.38 -17.37
CA TYR A 200 -48.18 -56.35 -16.81
C TYR A 200 -49.23 -56.70 -17.85
N GLY A 201 -49.01 -57.81 -18.57
CA GLY A 201 -49.77 -58.10 -19.79
C GLY A 201 -49.61 -56.98 -20.81
N ASP A 202 -50.72 -56.48 -21.33
CA ASP A 202 -50.75 -55.36 -22.29
C ASP A 202 -50.74 -53.97 -21.62
N SER A 203 -50.67 -53.91 -20.28
CA SER A 203 -50.66 -52.65 -19.52
C SER A 203 -49.28 -52.32 -18.97
N VAL A 204 -48.95 -51.03 -18.88
CA VAL A 204 -47.74 -50.56 -18.18
C VAL A 204 -47.98 -50.64 -16.67
N GLY A 205 -47.19 -51.48 -16.01
CA GLY A 205 -47.17 -51.64 -14.56
C GLY A 205 -46.41 -50.52 -13.86
N LEU A 206 -45.15 -50.31 -14.27
CA LEU A 206 -44.30 -49.19 -13.85
C LEU A 206 -43.70 -48.56 -15.12
N GLY A 207 -43.80 -47.26 -15.27
CA GLY A 207 -43.24 -46.54 -16.42
C GLY A 207 -42.87 -45.12 -16.06
N VAL A 208 -41.83 -44.59 -16.70
CA VAL A 208 -41.47 -43.18 -16.54
C VAL A 208 -42.46 -42.29 -17.30
N THR A 209 -42.54 -41.03 -16.90
CA THR A 209 -43.41 -40.00 -17.48
C THR A 209 -42.61 -38.69 -17.56
N ASP A 210 -43.10 -37.72 -18.31
CA ASP A 210 -42.46 -36.40 -18.48
C ASP A 210 -42.13 -35.67 -17.16
N ASP A 211 -42.85 -36.00 -16.09
CA ASP A 211 -42.75 -35.31 -14.80
C ASP A 211 -42.58 -36.27 -13.61
N GLY A 212 -42.18 -37.53 -13.86
CA GLY A 212 -42.01 -38.53 -12.81
C GLY A 212 -42.20 -39.96 -13.29
N PHE A 213 -43.01 -40.75 -12.59
CA PHE A 213 -43.33 -42.13 -13.01
C PHE A 213 -44.77 -42.52 -12.65
N GLN A 214 -45.34 -43.46 -13.39
CA GLN A 214 -46.66 -44.02 -13.17
C GLN A 214 -46.58 -45.45 -12.63
N VAL A 215 -47.46 -45.76 -11.69
CA VAL A 215 -47.63 -47.09 -11.08
C VAL A 215 -49.05 -47.61 -11.29
N LEU A 216 -49.16 -48.93 -11.50
CA LEU A 216 -50.41 -49.65 -11.69
C LEU A 216 -50.81 -50.43 -10.43
N ASN A 217 -52.09 -50.36 -10.09
CA ASN A 217 -52.75 -51.27 -9.16
C ASN A 217 -53.87 -52.02 -9.91
N SER A 218 -53.56 -53.19 -10.45
CA SER A 218 -54.53 -54.02 -11.16
C SER A 218 -54.18 -55.50 -11.03
N ARG A 219 -55.13 -56.31 -10.53
CA ARG A 219 -54.98 -57.77 -10.32
C ARG A 219 -53.70 -58.10 -9.53
N ASN A 220 -52.72 -58.71 -10.20
CA ASN A 220 -51.45 -59.12 -9.61
C ASN A 220 -50.37 -58.03 -9.72
N CYS A 221 -50.63 -56.92 -10.41
CA CYS A 221 -49.76 -55.75 -10.38
C CYS A 221 -50.17 -54.85 -9.21
N ALA A 222 -49.36 -54.86 -8.16
CA ALA A 222 -49.67 -54.29 -6.86
C ALA A 222 -48.61 -53.23 -6.50
N LEU A 223 -48.42 -52.25 -7.39
CA LEU A 223 -47.48 -51.14 -7.21
C LEU A 223 -48.10 -49.93 -6.51
N ASN A 224 -49.40 -49.93 -6.26
CA ASN A 224 -50.10 -48.85 -5.55
C ASN A 224 -51.22 -49.39 -4.64
N LEU A 225 -50.97 -50.51 -3.94
CA LEU A 225 -51.97 -51.08 -3.00
C LEU A 225 -52.20 -50.13 -1.82
N ASN A 226 -53.47 -49.93 -1.48
CA ASN A 226 -53.87 -49.03 -0.41
C ASN A 226 -53.20 -49.38 0.94
N GLY A 227 -52.53 -48.40 1.55
CA GLY A 227 -51.92 -48.51 2.87
C GLY A 227 -50.53 -49.15 2.92
N TYR A 228 -50.01 -49.68 1.81
CA TYR A 228 -48.66 -50.24 1.76
C TYR A 228 -47.63 -49.18 1.42
N LYS A 229 -46.41 -49.32 1.96
CA LYS A 229 -45.31 -48.40 1.67
C LYS A 229 -44.45 -48.94 0.54
N TYR A 230 -44.01 -48.03 -0.31
CA TYR A 230 -43.10 -48.30 -1.41
C TYR A 230 -41.93 -47.35 -1.30
N SER A 231 -40.71 -47.87 -1.40
CA SER A 231 -39.50 -47.09 -1.57
C SER A 231 -39.10 -47.09 -3.03
N PHE A 232 -38.62 -45.97 -3.54
CA PHE A 232 -38.12 -45.87 -4.90
C PHE A 232 -36.77 -45.17 -4.97
N ALA A 233 -36.02 -45.51 -6.01
CA ALA A 233 -34.83 -44.81 -6.47
C ALA A 233 -35.06 -44.38 -7.92
N VAL A 234 -34.85 -43.11 -8.25
CA VAL A 234 -35.03 -42.56 -9.59
C VAL A 234 -33.71 -42.02 -10.09
N PHE A 235 -33.38 -42.32 -11.35
CA PHE A 235 -32.12 -41.97 -11.96
C PHE A 235 -32.31 -40.86 -12.97
N ALA A 236 -31.54 -39.78 -12.85
CA ALA A 236 -31.64 -38.56 -13.67
C ALA A 236 -30.72 -38.58 -14.91
#